data_AF-A0A927YT60-F1
#
_entry.id   AF-A0A927YT60-F1
#
_cell.length_a   1.000
_cell.length_b   1.000
_cell.length_c   1.000
_cell.angle_alpha   90.00
_cell.angle_beta   90.00
_cell.angle_gamma   90.00
#
_symmetry.space_group_name_H-M   'P 1'
#
loop_
_entity.id
_entity.type
_entity.pdbx_description
1 polymer ?
#
loop_
_entity_poly.entity_id
_entity_poly.type
_entity_poly.pdbx_seq_one_letter_code
_entity_poly.pdbx_strand_id
1 'polypeptide(L)'
;MFLKNIGLFAIGMTSGAIAAAGTFAFIVMIGIFTRLADRTHTSSYVSVYENAIVLGGTIGNIVLIYNVNLPLSYVGLAVFGVFCGVFVGCLAVALAEVLKVFPVLSRRLALICGLPYIVLSIALGKGIGSFIQFVFGWA
;
A
#
# COMPACT_ATOMS: atom_id res chain seq x y z
N MET A 1 12.44 -2.92 34.40
CA MET A 1 12.92 -3.26 33.03
C MET A 1 11.95 -4.15 32.26
N PHE A 2 11.46 -5.26 32.82
CA PHE A 2 10.50 -6.15 32.13
C PHE A 2 9.21 -5.47 31.63
N LEU A 3 8.58 -4.60 32.43
CA LEU A 3 7.36 -3.89 32.03
C LEU A 3 7.59 -2.95 30.83
N LYS A 4 8.77 -2.33 30.75
CA LYS A 4 9.17 -1.46 29.63
C LYS A 4 9.39 -2.29 28.36
N ASN A 5 10.02 -3.46 28.47
CA ASN A 5 10.25 -4.36 27.32
C ASN A 5 8.93 -4.95 26.80
N ILE A 6 8.00 -5.31 27.67
CA ILE A 6 6.65 -5.77 27.27
C ILE A 6 5.89 -4.64 26.56
N GLY A 7 5.96 -3.41 27.07
CA GLY A 7 5.35 -2.24 26.42
C GLY A 7 5.92 -1.98 25.02
N LEU A 8 7.24 -2.00 24.87
CA LEU A 8 7.92 -1.86 23.57
C LEU A 8 7.55 -2.99 22.61
N PHE A 9 7.46 -4.23 23.11
CA PHE A 9 7.04 -5.37 22.32
C PHE A 9 5.60 -5.21 21.81
N ALA A 10 4.66 -4.81 22.67
CA ALA A 10 3.28 -4.58 22.29
C ALA A 10 3.12 -3.46 21.25
N ILE A 11 3.85 -2.35 21.40
CA ILE A 11 3.85 -1.25 20.43
C ILE A 11 4.47 -1.69 19.11
N GLY A 12 5.56 -2.46 19.14
CA GLY A 12 6.17 -3.03 17.93
C GLY A 12 5.22 -3.98 17.19
N MET A 13 4.52 -4.85 17.93
CA MET A 13 3.60 -5.82 17.34
C MET A 13 2.37 -5.14 16.73
N THR A 14 1.80 -4.16 17.42
CA THR A 14 0.62 -3.41 16.94
C THR A 14 0.94 -2.55 15.73
N SER A 15 2.05 -1.80 15.76
CA SER A 15 2.49 -1.00 14.60
C SER A 15 2.80 -1.87 13.38
N GLY A 16 3.47 -3.02 13.57
CA GLY A 16 3.73 -3.99 12.51
C GLY A 16 2.43 -4.58 11.92
N ALA A 17 1.48 -4.98 12.78
CA ALA A 17 0.19 -5.50 12.35
C ALA A 17 -0.62 -4.47 11.55
N ILE A 18 -0.65 -3.21 11.98
CA ILE A 18 -1.34 -2.13 11.28
C ILE A 18 -0.72 -1.87 9.90
N ALA A 19 0.61 -1.84 9.82
CA ALA A 19 1.32 -1.64 8.55
C ALA A 19 1.08 -2.79 7.56
N ALA A 20 1.14 -4.04 8.03
CA ALA A 20 0.85 -5.22 7.23
C ALA A 20 -0.61 -5.23 6.76
N ALA A 21 -1.57 -4.99 7.65
CA ALA A 21 -2.99 -4.92 7.31
C ALA A 21 -3.28 -3.81 6.29
N GLY A 22 -2.67 -2.62 6.46
CA GLY A 22 -2.86 -1.50 5.54
C GLY A 22 -2.33 -1.78 4.13
N THR A 23 -1.13 -2.36 4.03
CA THR A 23 -0.53 -2.72 2.73
C THR A 23 -1.31 -3.82 2.02
N PHE A 24 -1.75 -4.86 2.75
CA PHE A 24 -2.61 -5.91 2.19
C PHE A 24 -3.96 -5.38 1.73
N ALA A 25 -4.64 -4.60 2.57
CA ALA A 25 -5.93 -4.00 2.21
C ALA A 25 -5.81 -3.12 0.96
N PHE A 26 -4.72 -2.38 0.82
CA PHE A 26 -4.45 -1.57 -0.37
C PHE A 26 -4.29 -2.43 -1.64
N ILE A 27 -3.47 -3.49 -1.58
CA ILE A 27 -3.24 -4.38 -2.73
C ILE A 27 -4.55 -5.07 -3.17
N VAL A 28 -5.37 -5.51 -2.21
CA VAL A 28 -6.68 -6.13 -2.43
C VAL A 28 -7.69 -5.15 -3.01
N MET A 29 -7.78 -3.94 -2.46
CA MET A 29 -8.74 -2.91 -2.91
C MET A 29 -8.50 -2.51 -4.38
N ILE A 30 -7.25 -2.42 -4.82
CA ILE A 30 -6.94 -2.03 -6.20
C ILE A 30 -7.37 -3.12 -7.20
N GLY A 31 -7.54 -4.38 -6.75
CA GLY A 31 -8.09 -5.45 -7.57
C GLY A 31 -7.17 -5.91 -8.70
N ILE A 32 -5.86 -5.73 -8.55
CA ILE A 32 -4.88 -6.14 -9.58
C ILE A 32 -4.91 -7.64 -9.80
N PHE A 33 -4.94 -8.42 -8.71
CA PHE A 33 -4.86 -9.88 -8.80
C PHE A 33 -6.19 -10.51 -9.17
N THR A 34 -7.34 -9.94 -8.78
CA THR A 34 -8.64 -10.42 -9.27
C THR A 34 -8.74 -10.20 -10.77
N ARG A 35 -8.30 -9.04 -11.27
CA ARG A 35 -8.24 -8.75 -12.71
C ARG A 35 -7.24 -9.62 -13.46
N LEU A 36 -6.12 -9.99 -12.82
CA LEU A 36 -5.15 -10.95 -13.38
C LEU A 36 -5.75 -12.37 -13.44
N ALA A 37 -6.41 -12.81 -12.37
CA ALA A 37 -7.09 -14.10 -12.29
C ALA A 37 -8.27 -14.20 -13.27
N ASP A 38 -8.98 -13.10 -13.51
CA ASP A 38 -10.04 -13.02 -14.53
C ASP A 38 -9.47 -13.18 -15.93
N ARG A 39 -8.34 -12.53 -16.23
CA ARG A 39 -7.65 -12.64 -17.53
C ARG A 39 -7.06 -14.02 -17.80
N THR A 40 -6.63 -14.75 -16.76
CA THR A 40 -6.14 -16.12 -16.88
C THR A 40 -7.27 -17.16 -16.78
N HIS A 41 -8.54 -16.74 -16.73
CA HIS A 41 -9.70 -17.61 -16.49
C HIS A 41 -9.54 -18.51 -15.25
N THR A 42 -8.79 -18.04 -14.26
CA THR A 42 -8.40 -18.78 -13.05
C THR A 42 -8.99 -18.11 -11.79
N SER A 43 -10.19 -17.54 -11.89
CA SER A 43 -10.87 -16.87 -10.77
C SER A 43 -11.15 -17.80 -9.58
N SER A 44 -11.10 -19.13 -9.76
CA SER A 44 -11.29 -20.09 -8.66
C SER A 44 -10.07 -20.19 -7.72
N TYR A 45 -8.89 -19.69 -8.11
CA TYR A 45 -7.66 -19.84 -7.33
C TYR A 45 -7.15 -18.52 -6.74
N VAL A 46 -8.04 -17.56 -6.47
CA VAL A 46 -7.67 -16.25 -5.88
C VAL A 46 -6.85 -16.41 -4.60
N SER A 47 -7.16 -17.39 -3.75
CA SER A 47 -6.40 -17.66 -2.51
C SER A 47 -4.93 -18.02 -2.76
N VAL A 48 -4.60 -18.65 -3.90
CA VAL A 48 -3.20 -18.96 -4.26
C VAL A 48 -2.44 -17.69 -4.62
N TYR A 49 -3.09 -16.75 -5.33
CA TYR A 49 -2.50 -15.44 -5.62
C TYR A 49 -2.27 -14.63 -4.35
N GLU A 50 -3.21 -14.63 -3.41
CA GLU A 50 -3.05 -13.97 -2.11
C GLU A 50 -1.86 -14.54 -1.33
N ASN A 51 -1.77 -15.87 -1.21
CA ASN A 51 -0.66 -16.52 -0.52
C ASN A 51 0.69 -16.24 -1.19
N ALA A 52 0.74 -16.16 -2.53
CA ALA A 52 1.95 -15.79 -3.25
C ALA A 52 2.40 -14.34 -2.94
N ILE A 53 1.45 -13.41 -2.79
CA ILE A 53 1.73 -12.02 -2.41
C ILE A 53 2.24 -11.95 -0.97
N VAL A 54 1.64 -12.71 -0.03
CA VAL A 54 2.11 -12.83 1.36
C VAL A 54 3.54 -13.37 1.41
N LEU A 55 3.83 -14.42 0.66
CA LEU A 55 5.17 -14.99 0.60
C LEU A 55 6.18 -14.01 -0.03
N GLY A 56 5.82 -13.36 -1.14
CA GLY A 56 6.67 -12.36 -1.77
C GLY A 56 6.96 -11.16 -0.86
N GLY A 57 5.94 -10.65 -0.15
CA GLY A 57 6.05 -9.55 0.79
C GLY A 57 6.88 -9.90 2.02
N THR A 58 6.74 -11.10 2.57
CA THR A 58 7.55 -11.57 3.70
C THR A 58 9.01 -11.75 3.31
N ILE A 59 9.30 -12.40 2.16
CA ILE A 59 10.66 -12.55 1.63
C ILE A 59 11.29 -11.17 1.35
N GLY A 60 10.56 -10.27 0.70
CA GLY A 60 11.05 -8.92 0.41
C GLY A 60 11.37 -8.11 1.68
N ASN A 61 10.53 -8.21 2.71
CA ASN A 61 10.80 -7.57 4.01
C ASN A 61 12.04 -8.15 4.69
N ILE A 62 12.23 -9.48 4.67
CA ILE A 62 13.42 -10.13 5.24
C ILE A 62 14.69 -9.64 4.54
N VAL A 63 14.69 -9.61 3.21
CA VAL A 63 15.84 -9.11 2.42
C VAL A 63 16.15 -7.64 2.77
N LEU A 64 15.11 -6.80 2.89
CA LEU A 64 15.24 -5.38 3.21
C LEU A 64 15.79 -5.16 4.63
N ILE A 65 15.25 -5.85 5.64
CA ILE A 65 15.63 -5.67 7.05
C ILE A 65 17.05 -6.17 7.30
N TYR A 66 17.40 -7.34 6.78
CA TYR A 66 18.70 -7.96 7.02
C TYR A 66 19.81 -7.48 6.07
N ASN A 67 19.51 -6.58 5.12
CA ASN A 67 20.43 -6.16 4.05
C ASN A 67 21.16 -7.36 3.45
N VAL A 68 20.39 -8.39 3.09
CA VAL A 68 20.96 -9.60 2.50
C VAL A 68 21.55 -9.21 1.15
N ASN A 69 22.88 -9.22 1.05
CA ASN A 69 23.56 -9.05 -0.22
C ASN A 69 23.26 -10.26 -1.09
N LEU A 70 22.20 -10.17 -1.87
CA LEU A 70 21.88 -11.17 -2.87
C LEU A 70 22.85 -10.95 -4.05
N PRO A 71 23.75 -11.92 -4.35
CA PRO A 71 24.59 -11.86 -5.54
C PRO A 71 23.73 -12.18 -6.77
N LEU A 72 22.80 -11.28 -7.10
CA LEU A 72 22.01 -11.39 -8.32
C LEU A 72 22.93 -11.07 -9.50
N SER A 73 23.08 -12.04 -10.39
CA SER A 73 23.65 -11.80 -11.72
C SER A 73 22.86 -10.70 -12.45
N TYR A 74 23.48 -10.01 -13.41
CA TYR A 74 22.82 -9.00 -14.25
C TYR A 74 21.53 -9.52 -14.89
N VAL A 75 21.47 -10.81 -15.22
CA VAL A 75 20.26 -11.47 -15.74
C VAL A 75 19.14 -11.53 -14.68
N GLY A 76 19.48 -11.82 -13.42
CA GLY A 76 18.51 -11.85 -12.32
C GLY A 76 17.90 -10.48 -12.05
N LEU A 77 18.72 -9.43 -12.09
CA LEU A 77 18.26 -8.04 -11.97
C LEU A 77 17.35 -7.63 -13.13
N ALA A 78 17.70 -8.02 -14.37
CA ALA A 78 16.87 -7.75 -15.54
C ALA A 78 15.50 -8.43 -15.44
N VAL A 79 15.48 -9.71 -15.06
CA VAL A 79 14.23 -10.48 -14.88
C VAL A 79 13.38 -9.86 -13.77
N PHE A 80 13.98 -9.53 -12.62
CA PHE A 80 13.27 -8.86 -11.53
C PHE A 80 12.70 -7.50 -11.97
N GLY A 81 13.47 -6.71 -12.73
CA GLY A 81 13.03 -5.43 -13.29
C GLY A 81 11.83 -5.56 -14.21
N VAL A 82 11.79 -6.58 -15.07
CA VAL A 82 10.64 -6.86 -15.95
C VAL A 82 9.40 -7.20 -15.12
N PHE A 83 9.53 -8.06 -14.12
CA PHE A 83 8.40 -8.41 -13.23
C PHE A 83 7.88 -7.21 -12.44
N CYS A 84 8.77 -6.38 -11.89
CA CYS A 84 8.38 -5.11 -11.26
C CYS A 84 7.67 -4.18 -12.24
N GLY A 85 8.15 -4.07 -13.49
CA GLY A 85 7.52 -3.26 -14.53
C GLY A 85 6.10 -3.72 -14.87
N VAL A 86 5.89 -5.02 -15.03
CA VAL A 86 4.55 -5.60 -15.26
C VAL A 86 3.63 -5.32 -14.07
N PHE A 87 4.12 -5.51 -12.84
CA PHE A 87 3.35 -5.24 -11.63
C PHE A 87 2.93 -3.76 -11.53
N VAL A 88 3.86 -2.83 -11.72
CA VAL A 88 3.58 -1.38 -11.71
C VAL A 88 2.64 -0.97 -12.85
N GLY A 89 2.78 -1.57 -14.03
CA GLY A 89 1.86 -1.37 -15.15
C GLY A 89 0.42 -1.78 -14.81
N CYS A 90 0.24 -2.96 -14.22
CA CYS A 90 -1.07 -3.43 -13.76
C CYS A 90 -1.65 -2.55 -12.64
N LEU A 91 -0.83 -2.14 -11.68
CA LEU A 91 -1.20 -1.17 -10.63
C LEU A 91 -1.73 0.14 -11.24
N ALA A 92 -1.01 0.71 -12.21
CA ALA A 92 -1.39 1.97 -12.83
C ALA A 92 -2.73 1.89 -13.57
N VAL A 93 -2.96 0.82 -14.34
CA VAL A 93 -4.24 0.59 -15.04
C VAL A 93 -5.39 0.41 -14.05
N ALA A 94 -5.16 -0.36 -12.99
CA ALA A 94 -6.18 -0.61 -11.99
C ALA A 94 -6.55 0.66 -11.20
N LEU A 95 -5.57 1.47 -10.81
CA LEU A 95 -5.80 2.79 -10.21
C LEU A 95 -6.58 3.71 -11.15
N ALA A 96 -6.21 3.75 -12.44
CA ALA A 96 -6.91 4.56 -13.43
C ALA A 96 -8.39 4.17 -13.57
N GLU A 97 -8.73 2.89 -13.43
CA GLU A 97 -10.10 2.41 -13.46
C GLU A 97 -10.90 2.84 -12.22
N VAL A 98 -10.30 2.70 -11.02
CA VAL A 98 -10.92 3.16 -9.77
C VAL A 98 -11.14 4.68 -9.77
N LEU A 99 -10.16 5.44 -10.28
CA LEU A 99 -10.24 6.90 -10.39
C LEU A 99 -11.36 7.37 -11.32
N LYS A 100 -11.69 6.61 -12.37
CA LYS A 100 -12.83 6.91 -13.25
C LYS A 100 -14.17 6.71 -12.55
N VAL A 101 -14.25 5.74 -11.63
CA VAL A 101 -15.48 5.45 -10.87
C VAL A 101 -15.68 6.45 -9.72
N PHE A 102 -14.60 6.97 -9.14
CA PHE A 102 -14.65 7.94 -8.03
C PHE A 102 -15.57 9.16 -8.27
N PRO A 103 -15.51 9.89 -9.40
CA PRO A 103 -16.41 11.00 -9.66
C PRO A 103 -17.88 10.60 -9.88
N VAL A 104 -18.14 9.35 -10.27
CA VAL A 104 -19.50 8.81 -10.37
C VAL A 104 -20.04 8.51 -8.96
N LEU A 105 -19.22 7.89 -8.11
CA LEU A 105 -19.56 7.60 -6.72
C LEU A 105 -19.81 8.88 -5.91
N SER A 106 -18.95 9.90 -6.06
CA SER A 106 -19.12 11.19 -5.37
C SER A 106 -20.41 11.91 -5.76
N ARG A 107 -20.83 11.74 -7.03
CA ARG A 107 -22.11 12.28 -7.53
C ARG A 107 -23.31 11.52 -6.97
N ARG A 108 -23.23 10.19 -6.88
CA ARG A 108 -24.29 9.31 -6.32
C ARG A 108 -24.50 9.49 -4.82
N LEU A 109 -23.42 9.71 -4.07
CA LEU A 109 -23.46 9.93 -2.62
C LEU A 109 -23.86 11.37 -2.23
N ALA A 110 -24.21 12.22 -3.19
CA ALA A 110 -24.48 13.65 -2.97
C ALA A 110 -23.36 14.39 -2.21
N LEU A 111 -22.11 13.88 -2.28
CA LEU A 111 -20.93 14.47 -1.65
C LEU A 111 -20.50 15.78 -2.31
N ILE A 112 -21.12 16.18 -3.41
CA ILE A 112 -20.80 17.38 -4.19
C ILE A 112 -20.96 18.66 -3.35
N CYS A 113 -21.95 18.69 -2.44
CA CYS A 113 -22.13 19.82 -1.50
C CYS A 113 -21.11 19.79 -0.34
N GLY A 114 -20.63 18.60 0.05
CA GLY A 114 -19.70 18.39 1.17
C GLY A 114 -18.21 18.44 0.78
N LEU A 115 -17.91 18.23 -0.50
CA LEU A 115 -16.54 18.19 -1.04
C LEU A 115 -15.71 19.46 -0.75
N PRO A 116 -16.28 20.69 -0.85
CA PRO A 116 -15.54 21.89 -0.46
C PRO A 116 -15.18 21.90 1.02
N TYR A 117 -16.04 21.39 1.90
CA TYR A 117 -15.75 21.29 3.33
C TYR A 117 -14.65 20.27 3.62
N ILE A 118 -14.66 19.13 2.93
CA ILE A 118 -13.60 18.11 3.06
C ILE A 118 -12.25 18.68 2.61
N VAL A 119 -12.21 19.36 1.46
CA VAL A 119 -10.99 19.99 0.94
C VAL A 119 -10.50 21.10 1.88
N LEU A 120 -11.41 21.91 2.43
CA LEU A 120 -11.09 22.94 3.40
C LEU A 120 -10.49 22.35 4.69
N SER A 121 -11.07 21.27 5.23
CA SER A 121 -10.53 20.59 6.41
C SER A 121 -9.13 20.02 6.17
N ILE A 122 -8.87 19.44 4.99
CA ILE A 122 -7.54 18.93 4.63
C ILE A 122 -6.53 20.07 4.49
N ALA A 123 -6.94 21.17 3.85
CA ALA A 123 -6.09 22.35 3.67
C ALA A 123 -5.73 23.00 5.02
N LEU A 124 -6.71 23.14 5.92
CA LEU A 124 -6.48 23.65 7.28
C LEU A 124 -5.58 22.70 8.08
N GLY A 125 -5.80 21.39 8.01
CA GLY A 125 -4.94 20.40 8.68
C GLY A 125 -3.48 20.47 8.22
N LYS A 126 -3.25 20.57 6.90
CA LYS A 126 -1.90 20.78 6.36
C LYS A 126 -1.31 22.13 6.74
N GLY A 127 -2.11 23.20 6.70
CA GLY A 127 -1.66 24.54 7.10
C GLY A 127 -1.21 24.58 8.56
N ILE A 128 -2.00 24.01 9.47
CA ILE A 128 -1.67 23.90 10.89
C ILE A 128 -0.44 23.02 11.08
N GLY A 129 -0.35 21.87 10.39
CA GLY A 129 0.81 20.99 10.46
C GLY A 129 2.11 21.68 10.02
N SER A 130 2.08 22.42 8.91
CA SER A 130 3.23 23.21 8.46
C SER A 130 3.57 24.36 9.40
N PHE A 131 2.58 25.01 10.00
CA PHE A 131 2.80 26.08 10.98
C PHE A 131 3.45 25.55 12.27
N ILE A 132 2.97 24.41 12.77
CA ILE A 132 3.57 23.72 13.93
C ILE A 132 5.00 23.28 13.61
N GLN A 133 5.24 22.72 12.43
CA GLN A 133 6.58 22.32 12.00
C GLN A 133 7.53 23.52 11.93
N PHE A 134 7.05 24.67 11.44
CA PHE A 134 7.83 25.91 11.37
C PHE A 134 8.15 26.48 12.77
N VAL A 135 7.21 26.43 13.72
CA VAL A 135 7.39 26.95 15.08
C VAL A 135 8.27 26.03 15.95
N PHE A 136 8.09 24.71 15.85
CA PHE A 136 8.85 23.75 16.66
C PHE A 136 10.20 23.36 16.04
N GLY A 137 10.51 23.78 14.82
CA GLY A 137 11.82 23.57 14.20
C GLY A 137 12.16 22.09 13.97
N TRP A 138 11.16 21.25 13.73
CA TRP A 138 11.39 19.85 13.35
C TRP A 138 11.69 19.81 11.85
N ALA A 139 12.97 20.01 11.52
CA ALA A 139 13.58 19.75 10.22
C ALA A 139 14.75 18.77 10.40
#